data_AF-A0A6L8IAN8-F1
#
_entry.id   AF-A0A6L8IAN8-F1
#
_cell.length_a   1.000
_cell.length_b   1.000
_cell.length_c   1.000
_cell.angle_alpha   90.00
_cell.angle_beta   90.00
_cell.angle_gamma   90.00
#
_symmetry.space_group_name_H-M   'P 1'
#
loop_
_entity.id
_entity.type
_entity.pdbx_description
1 polymer ?
#
loop_
_entity_poly.entity_id
_entity_poly.type
_entity_poly.pdbx_seq_one_letter_code
_entity_poly.pdbx_strand_id
1 'polypeptide(L)'
;MTTPERLPVSIQTLHAELADRAWTGSFEEIMDAGGSAHVKTVKGRRYWYWQSLTRNGARPPARYLGPDTPVLRRRISERTGVADARKERVNMVRSLRAGRIPGPDALSGNVLAALSKAGAFRLRAVVVGSLAFQCYAPMLGFTAPGAMARTGDVDVGQFPAISIAVRDRIEPDLISVLKSADSRFEAVPSPFDPRSTLRYAIRDGSQERFAVDILA
;
A
#
# COMPACT_ATOMS: atom_id res chain seq x y z
N MET A 1 7.96 -21.96 -28.22
CA MET A 1 7.37 -21.27 -27.05
C MET A 1 7.00 -22.33 -26.03
N THR A 2 7.56 -22.29 -24.83
CA THR A 2 7.25 -23.22 -23.74
C THR A 2 5.89 -22.85 -23.15
N THR A 3 4.99 -23.81 -23.00
CA THR A 3 3.69 -23.60 -22.36
C THR A 3 3.90 -23.17 -20.91
N PRO A 4 3.28 -22.07 -20.44
CA PRO A 4 3.42 -21.65 -19.05
C PRO A 4 2.83 -22.72 -18.11
N GLU A 5 3.58 -23.07 -17.07
CA GLU A 5 3.17 -24.07 -16.08
C GLU A 5 2.03 -23.50 -15.22
N ARG A 6 0.94 -24.26 -15.09
CA ARG A 6 -0.23 -23.86 -14.30
C ARG A 6 0.03 -24.08 -12.82
N LEU A 7 -0.42 -23.14 -12.00
CA LEU A 7 -0.45 -23.29 -10.55
C LEU A 7 -1.48 -24.36 -10.14
N PRO A 8 -1.21 -25.15 -9.09
CA PRO A 8 -2.22 -26.02 -8.48
C PRO A 8 -3.45 -25.23 -8.05
N VAL A 9 -4.64 -25.84 -8.16
CA VAL A 9 -5.91 -25.19 -7.79
C VAL A 9 -5.89 -24.70 -6.33
N SER A 10 -5.27 -25.45 -5.43
CA SER A 10 -5.12 -25.04 -4.02
C SER A 10 -4.38 -23.71 -3.84
N ILE A 11 -3.35 -23.45 -4.65
CA ILE A 11 -2.59 -22.19 -4.62
C ILE A 11 -3.41 -21.04 -5.22
N GLN A 12 -4.14 -21.30 -6.31
CA GLN A 12 -5.03 -20.31 -6.91
C GLN A 12 -6.15 -19.90 -5.95
N THR A 13 -6.79 -20.87 -5.30
CA THR A 13 -7.83 -20.61 -4.30
C THR A 13 -7.27 -19.84 -3.10
N LEU A 14 -6.11 -20.23 -2.58
CA LEU A 14 -5.47 -19.53 -1.46
C LEU A 14 -5.10 -18.08 -1.82
N HIS A 15 -4.64 -17.84 -3.05
CA HIS A 15 -4.34 -16.48 -3.53
C HIS A 15 -5.61 -15.65 -3.65
N ALA A 16 -6.69 -16.20 -4.22
CA ALA A 16 -7.98 -15.52 -4.33
C ALA A 16 -8.55 -15.16 -2.96
N GLU A 17 -8.48 -16.08 -2.00
CA GLU A 17 -8.90 -15.84 -0.61
C GLU A 17 -8.05 -14.74 0.05
N LEU A 18 -6.73 -14.77 -0.12
CA LEU A 18 -5.86 -13.71 0.40
C LEU A 18 -6.21 -12.35 -0.21
N ALA A 19 -6.47 -12.28 -1.52
CA ALA A 19 -6.83 -11.05 -2.20
C ALA A 19 -8.13 -10.47 -1.66
N ASP A 20 -9.17 -11.28 -1.48
CA ASP A 20 -10.45 -10.86 -0.90
C ASP A 20 -10.27 -10.34 0.53
N ARG A 21 -9.54 -11.07 1.37
CA ARG A 21 -9.26 -10.66 2.76
C ARG A 21 -8.37 -9.42 2.87
N ALA A 22 -7.43 -9.23 1.95
CA ALA A 22 -6.59 -8.04 1.91
C ALA A 22 -7.40 -6.78 1.56
N TRP A 23 -8.39 -6.91 0.68
CA TRP A 23 -9.32 -5.83 0.33
C TRP A 23 -10.18 -5.37 1.51
N THR A 24 -10.45 -6.27 2.46
CA THR A 24 -11.27 -6.01 3.65
C THR A 24 -10.43 -5.50 4.84
N GLY A 25 -9.24 -6.08 5.07
CA GLY A 25 -8.46 -5.89 6.29
C GLY A 25 -7.82 -4.51 6.50
N SER A 26 -7.46 -3.75 5.46
CA SER A 26 -6.79 -2.45 5.62
C SER A 26 -7.67 -1.38 6.29
N PHE A 27 -9.00 -1.53 6.21
CA PHE A 27 -9.96 -0.66 6.88
C PHE A 27 -10.08 -0.99 8.36
N GLU A 28 -10.18 -2.28 8.65
CA GLU A 28 -10.38 -2.81 9.99
C GLU A 28 -9.18 -2.51 10.90
N GLU A 29 -7.95 -2.60 10.39
CA GLU A 29 -6.74 -2.25 11.15
C GLU A 29 -6.71 -0.79 11.62
N ILE A 30 -7.30 0.15 10.86
CA ILE A 30 -7.45 1.55 11.29
C ILE A 30 -8.52 1.65 12.39
N MET A 31 -9.59 0.85 12.26
CA MET A 31 -10.75 0.89 13.15
C MET A 31 -10.47 0.23 14.51
N ASP A 32 -9.60 -0.78 14.55
CA ASP A 32 -9.20 -1.52 15.76
C ASP A 32 -8.37 -0.68 16.74
N ALA A 33 -7.67 0.36 16.24
CA ALA A 33 -6.96 1.32 17.08
C ALA A 33 -7.88 2.19 17.95
N GLY A 34 -9.19 1.92 17.93
CA GLY A 34 -10.23 2.70 18.58
C GLY A 34 -10.52 4.01 17.84
N GLY A 35 -11.75 4.51 17.99
CA GLY A 35 -12.17 5.77 17.38
C GLY A 35 -13.58 5.74 16.82
N SER A 36 -13.90 6.77 16.03
CA SER A 36 -15.20 6.89 15.37
C SER A 36 -15.06 7.33 13.91
N ALA A 37 -15.95 6.78 13.07
CA ALA A 37 -16.11 7.23 11.71
C ALA A 37 -17.01 8.49 11.69
N HIS A 38 -16.65 9.48 10.89
CA HIS A 38 -17.48 10.66 10.65
C HIS A 38 -17.39 11.10 9.19
N VAL A 39 -18.37 11.88 8.74
CA VAL A 39 -18.46 12.38 7.36
C VAL A 39 -18.06 13.85 7.32
N LYS A 40 -17.26 14.24 6.32
CA LYS A 40 -17.03 15.64 5.96
C LYS A 40 -17.54 15.88 4.54
N THR A 41 -18.13 17.06 4.33
CA THR A 41 -18.53 17.52 2.99
C THR A 41 -17.47 18.47 2.47
N VAL A 42 -16.88 18.15 1.30
CA VAL A 42 -15.89 19.00 0.64
C VAL A 42 -16.34 19.22 -0.81
N LYS A 43 -16.49 20.48 -1.21
CA LYS A 43 -16.97 20.87 -2.56
C LYS A 43 -18.25 20.13 -2.99
N GLY A 44 -19.21 19.98 -2.08
CA GLY A 44 -20.49 19.30 -2.33
C GLY A 44 -20.45 17.77 -2.36
N ARG A 45 -19.29 17.14 -2.15
CA ARG A 45 -19.13 15.68 -2.09
C ARG A 45 -18.86 15.23 -0.65
N ARG A 46 -19.42 14.08 -0.27
CA ARG A 46 -19.27 13.49 1.07
C ARG A 46 -18.10 12.50 1.11
N TYR A 47 -17.33 12.59 2.19
CA TYR A 47 -16.15 11.77 2.41
C TYR A 47 -16.13 11.26 3.85
N TRP A 48 -15.77 10.00 4.03
CA TRP A 48 -15.61 9.38 5.34
C TRP A 48 -14.20 9.55 5.87
N TYR A 49 -14.12 9.72 7.20
CA TYR A 49 -12.89 9.85 7.94
C TYR A 49 -12.95 9.00 9.21
N TRP A 50 -11.81 8.42 9.59
CA TRP A 50 -11.62 7.76 10.87
C TRP A 50 -10.89 8.67 11.83
N GLN A 51 -11.52 8.95 12.96
CA GLN A 51 -10.91 9.71 14.03
C GLN A 51 -10.46 8.76 15.13
N SER A 52 -9.15 8.48 15.16
CA SER A 52 -8.55 7.70 16.23
C SER A 52 -8.71 8.37 17.59
N LEU A 53 -8.66 7.55 18.65
CA LEU A 53 -8.66 8.02 20.04
C LEU A 53 -7.44 8.91 20.32
N THR A 54 -7.60 9.82 21.28
CA THR A 54 -6.50 10.63 21.81
C THR A 54 -5.45 9.70 22.44
N ARG A 55 -4.20 9.84 22.01
CA ARG A 55 -3.06 9.08 22.55
C ARG A 55 -1.99 10.07 23.00
N ASN A 56 -1.44 9.87 24.19
CA ASN A 56 -0.40 10.74 24.78
C ASN A 56 -0.82 12.23 24.81
N GLY A 57 -2.08 12.51 25.17
CA GLY A 57 -2.61 13.88 25.28
C GLY A 57 -2.92 14.59 23.97
N ALA A 58 -2.55 14.02 22.81
CA ALA A 58 -2.83 14.59 21.50
C ALA A 58 -3.84 13.75 20.74
N ARG A 59 -4.81 14.42 20.10
CA ARG A 59 -5.75 13.76 19.19
C ARG A 59 -5.10 13.66 17.81
N PRO A 60 -4.83 12.46 17.27
CA PRO A 60 -4.26 12.33 15.94
C PRO A 60 -5.19 12.93 14.87
N PRO A 61 -4.65 13.41 13.74
CA PRO A 61 -5.48 13.87 12.64
C PRO A 61 -6.41 12.77 12.14
N ALA A 62 -7.61 13.16 11.73
CA ALA A 62 -8.59 12.26 11.15
C ALA A 62 -8.04 11.66 9.84
N ARG A 63 -8.06 10.33 9.72
CA ARG A 63 -7.56 9.62 8.53
C ARG A 63 -8.66 9.50 7.50
N TYR A 64 -8.41 9.93 6.27
CA TYR A 64 -9.35 9.71 5.18
C TYR A 64 -9.57 8.22 4.90
N LEU A 65 -10.85 7.86 4.76
CA LEU A 65 -11.32 6.51 4.47
C LEU A 65 -11.76 6.36 3.01
N GLY A 66 -12.38 7.39 2.43
CA GLY A 66 -12.87 7.32 1.06
C GLY A 66 -14.09 8.21 0.80
N PRO A 67 -14.55 8.28 -0.47
CA PRO A 67 -15.82 8.89 -0.81
C PRO A 67 -16.98 8.07 -0.24
N ASP A 68 -18.05 8.75 0.13
CA ASP A 68 -19.23 8.09 0.65
C ASP A 68 -19.96 7.28 -0.42
N THR A 69 -19.89 5.96 -0.27
CA THR A 69 -20.46 4.97 -1.18
C THR A 69 -21.22 3.91 -0.37
N PRO A 70 -22.19 3.19 -0.95
CA PRO A 70 -22.88 2.09 -0.26
C PRO A 70 -21.90 1.03 0.27
N VAL A 71 -20.88 0.69 -0.52
CA VAL A 71 -19.83 -0.28 -0.14
C VAL A 71 -19.07 0.19 1.10
N LEU A 72 -18.67 1.46 1.14
CA LEU A 72 -17.94 2.01 2.29
C LEU A 72 -18.79 2.08 3.55
N ARG A 73 -20.07 2.47 3.43
CA ARG A 73 -21.00 2.52 4.57
C ARG A 73 -21.20 1.14 5.20
N ARG A 74 -21.42 0.12 4.37
CA ARG A 74 -21.57 -1.27 4.80
C ARG A 74 -20.33 -1.75 5.59
N ARG A 75 -19.13 -1.46 5.08
CA ARG A 75 -17.87 -1.81 5.76
C ARG A 75 -17.72 -1.13 7.12
N ILE A 76 -18.08 0.14 7.24
CA ILE A 76 -18.00 0.87 8.52
C ILE A 76 -18.96 0.27 9.56
N SER A 77 -20.12 -0.26 9.14
CA SER A 77 -21.10 -0.88 10.03
C SER A 77 -20.76 -2.32 10.44
N GLU A 78 -20.11 -3.12 9.58
CA GLU A 78 -19.85 -4.56 9.80
C GLU A 78 -18.65 -4.85 10.71
N ARG A 79 -18.32 -3.99 11.69
CA ARG A 79 -17.11 -4.13 12.55
C ARG A 79 -16.97 -5.54 13.15
N THR A 80 -15.98 -6.32 12.72
CA THR A 80 -15.60 -7.59 13.35
C THR A 80 -14.08 -7.70 13.59
N GLY A 81 -13.70 -8.40 14.66
CA GLY A 81 -12.36 -8.39 15.29
C GLY A 81 -11.18 -8.74 14.38
N VAL A 82 -10.08 -7.98 14.54
CA VAL A 82 -9.01 -7.82 13.54
C VAL A 82 -7.75 -8.62 13.85
N ALA A 83 -7.50 -8.94 15.12
CA ALA A 83 -6.29 -9.65 15.53
C ALA A 83 -6.16 -11.03 14.86
N ASP A 84 -7.26 -11.77 14.77
CA ASP A 84 -7.31 -13.06 14.11
C ASP A 84 -7.17 -12.92 12.58
N ALA A 85 -7.83 -11.93 11.97
CA ALA A 85 -7.78 -11.69 10.53
C ALA A 85 -6.35 -11.39 10.02
N ARG A 86 -5.54 -10.63 10.76
CA ARG A 86 -4.14 -10.36 10.38
C ARG A 86 -3.29 -11.63 10.46
N LYS A 87 -3.43 -12.41 11.54
CA LYS A 87 -2.69 -13.67 11.75
C LYS A 87 -2.99 -14.66 10.62
N GLU A 88 -4.26 -14.78 10.23
CA GLU A 88 -4.70 -15.61 9.11
C GLU A 88 -4.07 -15.17 7.79
N ARG A 89 -4.10 -13.86 7.46
CA ARG A 89 -3.43 -13.34 6.25
C ARG A 89 -1.94 -13.65 6.23
N VAL A 90 -1.23 -13.51 7.37
CA VAL A 90 0.20 -13.84 7.47
C VAL A 90 0.44 -15.33 7.18
N ASN A 91 -0.41 -16.21 7.70
CA ASN A 91 -0.31 -17.65 7.42
C ASN A 91 -0.57 -17.95 5.93
N MET A 92 -1.57 -17.33 5.31
CA MET A 92 -1.83 -17.46 3.88
C MET A 92 -0.64 -17.00 3.03
N VAL A 93 -0.04 -15.85 3.35
CA VAL A 93 1.17 -15.34 2.68
C VAL A 93 2.32 -16.33 2.82
N ARG A 94 2.57 -16.88 4.01
CA ARG A 94 3.62 -17.89 4.24
C ARG A 94 3.41 -19.14 3.37
N SER A 95 2.18 -19.64 3.29
CA SER A 95 1.83 -20.79 2.45
C SER A 95 2.01 -20.50 0.96
N LEU A 96 1.62 -19.32 0.48
CA LEU A 96 1.85 -18.91 -0.92
C LEU A 96 3.35 -18.79 -1.24
N ARG A 97 4.15 -18.23 -0.32
CA ARG A 97 5.61 -18.14 -0.47
C ARG A 97 6.27 -19.52 -0.52
N ALA A 98 5.80 -20.47 0.30
CA ALA A 98 6.24 -21.87 0.23
C ALA A 98 5.85 -22.53 -1.11
N GLY A 99 4.71 -22.13 -1.68
CA GLY A 99 4.26 -22.49 -3.04
C GLY A 99 5.00 -21.77 -4.17
N ARG A 100 6.14 -21.10 -3.89
CA ARG A 100 6.96 -20.35 -4.86
C ARG A 100 6.23 -19.21 -5.55
N ILE A 101 5.15 -18.69 -4.96
CA ILE A 101 4.53 -17.45 -5.44
C ILE A 101 5.47 -16.28 -5.14
N PRO A 102 5.82 -15.45 -6.14
CA PRO A 102 6.69 -14.31 -5.94
C PRO A 102 6.02 -13.27 -5.03
N GLY A 103 6.83 -12.38 -4.49
CA GLY A 103 6.38 -11.24 -3.73
C GLY A 103 7.56 -10.35 -3.36
N PRO A 104 7.29 -9.16 -2.80
CA PRO A 104 8.32 -8.17 -2.52
C PRO A 104 9.44 -8.75 -1.66
N ASP A 105 10.66 -8.26 -1.88
CA ASP A 105 11.74 -8.43 -0.93
C ASP A 105 11.46 -7.63 0.36
N ALA A 106 12.30 -7.80 1.37
CA ALA A 106 12.08 -7.19 2.68
C ALA A 106 12.03 -5.65 2.64
N LEU A 107 12.92 -5.01 1.85
CA LEU A 107 12.98 -3.56 1.77
C LEU A 107 11.75 -3.02 1.02
N SER A 108 11.42 -3.60 -0.14
CA SER A 108 10.19 -3.28 -0.88
C SER A 108 8.94 -3.44 -0.01
N GLY A 109 8.86 -4.53 0.76
CA GLY A 109 7.76 -4.78 1.69
C GLY A 109 7.66 -3.72 2.81
N ASN A 110 8.80 -3.31 3.38
CA ASN A 110 8.86 -2.26 4.40
C ASN A 110 8.41 -0.89 3.84
N VAL A 111 8.85 -0.55 2.62
CA VAL A 111 8.43 0.68 1.92
C VAL A 111 6.92 0.66 1.68
N LEU A 112 6.37 -0.42 1.14
CA LEU A 112 4.92 -0.56 0.92
C LEU A 112 4.12 -0.45 2.22
N ALA A 113 4.61 -1.06 3.30
CA ALA A 113 3.97 -0.97 4.62
C ALA A 113 4.00 0.47 5.17
N ALA A 114 5.12 1.18 5.02
CA ALA A 114 5.24 2.58 5.43
C ALA A 114 4.28 3.49 4.63
N LEU A 115 4.23 3.33 3.30
CA LEU A 115 3.31 4.06 2.42
C LEU A 115 1.84 3.79 2.77
N SER A 116 1.49 2.52 3.02
CA SER A 116 0.13 2.14 3.44
C SER A 116 -0.27 2.78 4.78
N LYS A 117 0.64 2.72 5.77
CA LYS A 117 0.44 3.33 7.09
C LYS A 117 0.27 4.85 6.97
N ALA A 118 1.08 5.50 6.14
CA ALA A 118 1.00 6.93 5.86
C ALA A 118 -0.24 7.30 5.01
N GLY A 119 -0.94 6.32 4.45
CA GLY A 119 -2.20 6.52 3.74
C GLY A 119 -2.07 6.79 2.26
N ALA A 120 -0.90 6.56 1.65
CA ALA A 120 -0.67 6.77 0.22
C ALA A 120 -1.77 6.11 -0.64
N PHE A 121 -2.06 4.82 -0.40
CA PHE A 121 -3.08 4.09 -1.16
C PHE A 121 -4.51 4.56 -0.89
N ARG A 122 -4.79 5.07 0.32
CA ARG A 122 -6.11 5.70 0.62
C ARG A 122 -6.28 7.03 -0.11
N LEU A 123 -5.17 7.74 -0.33
CA LEU A 123 -5.10 8.94 -1.17
C LEU A 123 -4.96 8.59 -2.67
N ARG A 124 -5.35 7.35 -3.04
CA ARG A 124 -5.36 6.81 -4.39
C ARG A 124 -4.00 6.72 -5.07
N ALA A 125 -2.90 6.67 -4.32
CA ALA A 125 -1.67 6.16 -4.90
C ALA A 125 -1.86 4.68 -5.31
N VAL A 126 -1.12 4.22 -6.31
CA VAL A 126 -1.10 2.83 -6.75
C VAL A 126 0.34 2.40 -7.00
N VAL A 127 0.67 1.16 -6.63
CA VAL A 127 1.95 0.57 -7.01
C VAL A 127 1.89 0.21 -8.49
N VAL A 128 2.92 0.56 -9.24
CA VAL A 128 3.07 0.21 -10.65
C VAL A 128 4.43 -0.44 -10.88
N GLY A 129 4.78 -0.66 -12.15
CA GLY A 129 6.07 -1.21 -12.51
C GLY A 129 6.25 -2.67 -12.09
N SER A 130 7.51 -3.05 -11.92
CA SER A 130 7.92 -4.44 -11.77
C SER A 130 7.36 -5.09 -10.50
N LEU A 131 7.22 -4.31 -9.42
CA LEU A 131 6.67 -4.81 -8.16
C LEU A 131 5.19 -5.18 -8.28
N ALA A 132 4.40 -4.34 -8.97
CA ALA A 132 3.00 -4.64 -9.27
C ALA A 132 2.88 -5.85 -10.23
N PHE A 133 3.84 -6.00 -11.13
CA PHE A 133 3.84 -7.10 -12.11
C PHE A 133 3.90 -8.49 -11.47
N GLN A 134 4.51 -8.61 -10.28
CA GLN A 134 4.60 -9.87 -9.53
C GLN A 134 3.23 -10.47 -9.18
N CYS A 135 2.17 -9.65 -9.15
CA CYS A 135 0.80 -10.09 -8.86
C CYS A 135 0.12 -10.79 -10.04
N TYR A 136 0.57 -10.60 -11.29
CA TYR A 136 -0.15 -11.11 -12.46
C TYR A 136 -0.08 -12.62 -12.60
N ALA A 137 1.10 -13.22 -12.39
CA ALA A 137 1.26 -14.67 -12.53
C ALA A 137 0.28 -15.47 -11.62
N PRO A 138 0.22 -15.21 -10.30
CA PRO A 138 -0.75 -15.90 -9.44
C PRO A 138 -2.20 -15.52 -9.77
N MET A 139 -2.49 -14.29 -10.21
CA MET A 139 -3.83 -13.88 -10.65
C MET A 139 -4.31 -14.62 -11.90
N LEU A 140 -3.40 -14.94 -12.82
CA LEU A 140 -3.69 -15.67 -14.05
C LEU A 140 -3.61 -17.20 -13.87
N GLY A 141 -3.17 -17.68 -12.71
CA GLY A 141 -3.06 -19.11 -12.41
C GLY A 141 -1.83 -19.79 -13.01
N PHE A 142 -0.75 -19.05 -13.25
CA PHE A 142 0.50 -19.57 -13.82
C PHE A 142 1.72 -19.27 -12.94
N THR A 143 2.78 -20.07 -13.08
CA THR A 143 4.07 -19.77 -12.46
C THR A 143 4.78 -18.66 -13.23
N ALA A 144 5.38 -17.72 -12.50
CA ALA A 144 6.24 -16.69 -13.08
C ALA A 144 7.62 -17.30 -13.43
N PRO A 145 8.19 -17.05 -14.61
CA PRO A 145 9.60 -17.29 -14.86
C PRO A 145 10.45 -16.52 -13.83
N GLY A 146 11.43 -17.18 -13.20
CA GLY A 146 12.14 -16.68 -12.01
C GLY A 146 12.86 -15.33 -12.12
N ALA A 147 13.01 -14.78 -13.33
CA ALA A 147 13.66 -13.49 -13.60
C ALA A 147 12.83 -12.26 -13.18
N MET A 148 11.54 -12.41 -12.86
CA MET A 148 10.65 -11.27 -12.56
C MET A 148 10.56 -10.89 -11.07
N ALA A 149 11.36 -11.54 -10.21
CA ALA A 149 11.10 -11.56 -8.75
C ALA A 149 11.97 -10.63 -7.89
N ARG A 150 12.98 -9.95 -8.45
CA ARG A 150 13.83 -9.03 -7.67
C ARG A 150 14.04 -7.73 -8.44
N THR A 151 13.49 -6.66 -7.92
CA THR A 151 13.67 -5.32 -8.47
C THR A 151 14.25 -4.42 -7.37
N GLY A 152 15.10 -3.49 -7.77
CA GLY A 152 15.73 -2.53 -6.86
C GLY A 152 14.92 -1.24 -6.75
N ASP A 153 13.64 -1.28 -7.03
CA ASP A 153 12.80 -0.10 -7.19
C ASP A 153 11.34 -0.34 -6.79
N VAL A 154 10.68 0.75 -6.39
CA VAL A 154 9.23 0.83 -6.14
C VAL A 154 8.68 2.01 -6.91
N ASP A 155 7.88 1.75 -7.94
CA ASP A 155 7.18 2.79 -8.68
C ASP A 155 5.78 3.02 -8.09
N VAL A 156 5.45 4.27 -7.79
CA VAL A 156 4.15 4.67 -7.25
C VAL A 156 3.52 5.73 -8.14
N GLY A 157 2.40 5.40 -8.78
CA GLY A 157 1.56 6.39 -9.46
C GLY A 157 0.65 7.10 -8.47
N GLN A 158 0.67 8.44 -8.44
CA GLN A 158 -0.25 9.25 -7.64
C GLN A 158 -1.27 9.95 -8.54
N PHE A 159 -2.55 9.94 -8.16
CA PHE A 159 -3.59 10.67 -8.88
C PHE A 159 -3.84 12.06 -8.22
N PRO A 160 -3.37 13.18 -8.81
CA PRO A 160 -3.37 14.49 -8.13
C PRO A 160 -4.76 15.07 -7.89
N ALA A 161 -5.73 14.73 -8.74
CA ALA A 161 -7.06 15.35 -8.78
C ALA A 161 -7.85 15.24 -7.45
N ILE A 162 -7.56 14.23 -6.61
CA ILE A 162 -8.33 13.96 -5.39
C ILE A 162 -7.64 14.45 -4.13
N SER A 163 -6.30 14.40 -4.05
CA SER A 163 -5.57 15.07 -2.96
C SER A 163 -5.90 16.57 -2.94
N ILE A 164 -6.05 17.19 -4.12
CA ILE A 164 -6.49 18.59 -4.26
C ILE A 164 -7.96 18.78 -3.85
N ALA A 165 -8.84 17.84 -4.20
CA ALA A 165 -10.27 17.94 -3.87
C ALA A 165 -10.54 17.78 -2.37
N VAL A 166 -9.79 16.90 -1.69
CA VAL A 166 -10.02 16.52 -0.29
C VAL A 166 -9.08 17.29 0.67
N ARG A 167 -8.13 18.08 0.13
CA ARG A 167 -7.05 18.79 0.86
C ARG A 167 -6.26 17.87 1.80
N ASP A 168 -6.20 16.59 1.47
CA ASP A 168 -5.52 15.59 2.28
C ASP A 168 -4.18 15.25 1.64
N ARG A 169 -3.15 15.21 2.48
CA ARG A 169 -1.76 14.98 2.10
C ARG A 169 -1.22 13.83 2.94
N ILE A 170 -0.19 13.17 2.43
CA ILE A 170 0.56 12.24 3.25
C ILE A 170 1.22 13.07 4.37
N GLU A 171 0.85 12.78 5.63
CA GLU A 171 1.48 13.34 6.83
C GLU A 171 2.11 12.18 7.61
N PRO A 172 3.42 12.20 7.92
CA PRO A 172 4.42 13.24 7.60
C PRO A 172 4.80 13.25 6.10
N ASP A 173 5.70 14.15 5.71
CA ASP A 173 6.20 14.23 4.34
C ASP A 173 6.79 12.89 3.85
N LEU A 174 6.83 12.70 2.53
CA LEU A 174 7.17 11.40 1.93
C LEU A 174 8.59 10.92 2.29
N ILE A 175 9.58 11.81 2.41
CA ILE A 175 10.93 11.38 2.81
C ILE A 175 10.94 10.89 4.26
N SER A 176 10.20 11.54 5.16
CA SER A 176 10.03 11.06 6.53
C SER A 176 9.34 9.69 6.58
N VAL A 177 8.35 9.44 5.73
CA VAL A 177 7.71 8.13 5.60
C VAL A 177 8.70 7.07 5.12
N LEU A 178 9.48 7.35 4.07
CA LEU A 178 10.46 6.42 3.54
C LEU A 178 11.60 6.15 4.54
N LYS A 179 12.05 7.16 5.27
CA LYS A 179 13.05 7.01 6.34
C LYS A 179 12.59 6.14 7.51
N SER A 180 11.28 6.00 7.71
CA SER A 180 10.73 5.04 8.67
C SER A 180 10.84 3.58 8.21
N ALA A 181 10.99 3.34 6.90
CA ALA A 181 11.27 2.03 6.34
C ALA A 181 12.79 1.72 6.31
N ASP A 182 13.60 2.72 5.94
CA ASP A 182 15.07 2.65 6.00
C ASP A 182 15.65 4.07 6.13
N SER A 183 16.46 4.33 7.16
CA SER A 183 16.96 5.67 7.45
C SER A 183 17.89 6.27 6.37
N ARG A 184 18.41 5.43 5.47
CA ARG A 184 19.34 5.82 4.39
C ARG A 184 18.67 6.43 3.18
N PHE A 185 17.34 6.51 3.13
CA PHE A 185 16.65 7.17 2.04
C PHE A 185 17.02 8.66 1.98
N GLU A 186 17.23 9.15 0.76
CA GLU A 186 17.49 10.54 0.44
C GLU A 186 16.59 11.01 -0.70
N ALA A 187 16.21 12.29 -0.67
CA ALA A 187 15.50 12.93 -1.77
C ALA A 187 16.48 13.19 -2.91
N VAL A 188 16.12 12.78 -4.13
CA VAL A 188 16.90 13.05 -5.35
C VAL A 188 16.20 14.19 -6.10
N PRO A 189 16.78 15.41 -6.12
CA PRO A 189 16.20 16.54 -6.83
C PRO A 189 16.08 16.25 -8.33
N SER A 190 14.98 16.66 -8.95
CA SER A 190 14.86 16.57 -10.40
C SER A 190 15.88 17.49 -11.07
N PRO A 191 16.60 17.02 -12.11
CA PRO A 191 17.52 17.86 -12.88
C PRO A 191 16.81 18.97 -13.67
N PHE A 192 15.51 18.82 -13.93
CA PHE A 192 14.71 19.78 -14.70
C PHE A 192 13.95 20.78 -13.82
N ASP A 193 13.62 20.39 -12.57
CA ASP A 193 13.00 21.28 -11.59
C ASP A 193 13.47 20.91 -10.17
N PRO A 194 14.43 21.64 -9.59
CA PRO A 194 14.94 21.38 -8.24
C PRO A 194 13.88 21.48 -7.14
N ARG A 195 12.71 22.09 -7.41
CA ARG A 195 11.59 22.17 -6.47
C ARG A 195 10.69 20.92 -6.51
N SER A 196 10.86 20.07 -7.52
CA SER A 196 10.16 18.81 -7.68
C SER A 196 11.07 17.65 -7.25
N THR A 197 10.63 16.89 -6.25
CA THR A 197 11.27 15.63 -5.85
C THR A 197 10.32 14.50 -6.18
N LEU A 198 10.62 13.79 -7.26
CA LEU A 198 9.85 12.61 -7.70
C LEU A 198 10.62 11.30 -7.47
N ARG A 199 11.90 11.37 -7.09
CA ARG A 199 12.74 10.20 -6.87
C ARG A 199 13.36 10.25 -5.47
N TYR A 200 13.35 9.11 -4.80
CA TYR A 200 13.98 8.91 -3.51
C TYR A 200 14.86 7.66 -3.59
N ALA A 201 16.09 7.71 -3.08
CA ALA A 201 17.02 6.61 -3.26
C ALA A 201 17.82 6.29 -2.01
N ILE A 202 18.24 5.03 -1.90
CA ILE A 202 19.35 4.59 -1.04
C ILE A 202 20.56 4.44 -1.94
N ARG A 203 21.63 5.17 -1.61
CA ARG A 203 22.88 5.18 -2.38
C ARG A 203 24.03 4.59 -1.58
N ASP A 204 24.98 3.99 -2.28
CA ASP A 204 26.31 3.66 -1.78
C ASP A 204 27.33 4.33 -2.71
N GLY A 205 27.89 5.46 -2.26
CA GLY A 205 28.64 6.37 -3.13
C GLY A 205 27.79 6.88 -4.30
N SER A 206 28.24 6.62 -5.53
CA SER A 206 27.53 7.00 -6.76
C SER A 206 26.50 5.97 -7.23
N GLN A 207 26.44 4.78 -6.63
CA GLN A 207 25.54 3.71 -7.06
C GLN A 207 24.21 3.76 -6.30
N GLU A 208 23.10 3.76 -7.05
CA GLU A 208 21.77 3.57 -6.48
C GLU A 208 21.52 2.09 -6.19
N ARG A 209 21.25 1.77 -4.92
CA ARG A 209 20.93 0.42 -4.47
C ARG A 209 19.44 0.15 -4.46
N PHE A 210 18.66 1.19 -4.19
CA PHE A 210 17.21 1.13 -4.15
C PHE A 210 16.59 2.47 -4.49
N ALA A 211 15.49 2.50 -5.24
CA ALA A 211 14.78 3.73 -5.57
C ALA A 211 13.27 3.62 -5.31
N VAL A 212 12.65 4.76 -5.01
CA VAL A 212 11.20 4.94 -5.00
C VAL A 212 10.90 6.10 -5.92
N ASP A 213 10.14 5.82 -6.99
CA ASP A 213 9.75 6.81 -7.98
C ASP A 213 8.27 7.15 -7.83
N ILE A 214 7.96 8.44 -7.84
CA ILE A 214 6.61 8.99 -7.78
C ILE A 214 6.24 9.49 -9.17
N LEU A 215 5.29 8.83 -9.81
CA LEU A 215 4.76 9.19 -11.12
C LEU A 215 3.51 10.05 -10.90
N ALA A 216 3.52 11.30 -11.37
CA ALA A 216 2.45 12.27 -11.20
C ALA A 216 1.93 12.80 -12.54
#